data_AF-A0A7X3PGJ1-F1
#
_entry.id   AF-A0A7X3PGJ1-F1
#
_cell.length_a   1.000
_cell.length_b   1.000
_cell.length_c   1.000
_cell.angle_alpha   90.00
_cell.angle_beta   90.00
_cell.angle_gamma   90.00
#
_symmetry.space_group_name_H-M   'P 1'
#
loop_
_entity.id
_entity.type
_entity.pdbx_description
1 polymer ?
#
loop_
_entity_poly.entity_id
_entity_poly.type
_entity_poly.pdbx_seq_one_letter_code
_entity_poly.pdbx_strand_id
1 'polypeptide(L)'
;MYPCSGCSIATSRDPSSKASSTARRPDAMRRPAIRTPRQRSRISRARARARRESYRMAIAGIFGAPRDPDKLRDRDEAHVDNLHPIIRAAGADERVPDWAVMSPARIRHAGRVGTLMGDWAEALGRDAATQIRWRAAGLLHDALKEAGLEALRPLVNGAEEWPDALLHGPACANRLRAAGVDDEPLLRAIAFHTTGHRDLGALGQALYMADFLEPGRIASGRERADLRRRMPDDWHAVLVDVATAKIGVLIDAQIPVSAVTAGFWEAITAPR
;
A
#
# COMPACT_ATOMS: atom_id res chain seq x y z
N MET A 1 6.73 -76.46 -14.41
CA MET A 1 6.12 -75.97 -15.67
C MET A 1 7.12 -74.97 -16.27
N TYR A 2 8.06 -75.48 -17.07
CA TYR A 2 9.00 -74.73 -17.96
C TYR A 2 8.37 -74.67 -19.37
N PRO A 3 8.93 -74.00 -20.41
CA PRO A 3 9.96 -72.93 -20.55
C PRO A 3 9.45 -71.75 -21.44
N CYS A 4 10.09 -70.57 -21.56
CA CYS A 4 11.25 -70.15 -22.37
C CYS A 4 11.21 -70.47 -23.89
N SER A 5 11.40 -69.45 -24.75
CA SER A 5 12.01 -69.43 -26.12
C SER A 5 11.43 -68.24 -26.93
N GLY A 6 12.15 -67.39 -27.67
CA GLY A 6 13.50 -67.45 -28.23
C GLY A 6 13.44 -67.44 -29.76
N CYS A 7 14.25 -66.58 -30.40
CA CYS A 7 14.74 -66.67 -31.80
C CYS A 7 13.73 -66.39 -32.95
N SER A 8 14.08 -65.91 -34.16
CA SER A 8 15.28 -65.26 -34.74
C SER A 8 15.04 -65.12 -36.28
N ILE A 9 15.84 -64.26 -36.94
CA ILE A 9 16.30 -64.32 -38.36
C ILE A 9 15.27 -63.90 -39.44
N ALA A 10 15.46 -62.73 -40.09
CA ALA A 10 16.17 -62.45 -41.36
C ALA A 10 15.47 -63.08 -42.60
N THR A 11 15.28 -62.42 -43.75
CA THR A 11 16.28 -61.81 -44.65
C THR A 11 15.61 -61.03 -45.82
N SER A 12 16.24 -59.93 -46.23
CA SER A 12 16.48 -59.43 -47.61
C SER A 12 15.36 -59.35 -48.66
N ARG A 13 15.17 -58.15 -49.26
CA ARG A 13 15.69 -57.76 -50.61
C ARG A 13 15.14 -56.37 -51.03
N ASP A 14 16.07 -55.55 -51.51
CA ASP A 14 15.99 -54.25 -52.22
C ASP A 14 15.29 -54.38 -53.61
N PRO A 15 15.15 -53.36 -54.51
CA PRO A 15 15.38 -51.90 -54.40
C PRO A 15 14.37 -50.99 -55.18
N SER A 16 14.58 -49.67 -55.06
CA SER A 16 14.35 -48.62 -56.09
C SER A 16 12.93 -48.08 -56.39
N SER A 17 12.72 -46.78 -56.17
CA SER A 17 12.52 -45.82 -57.28
C SER A 17 12.64 -44.37 -56.77
N LYS A 18 13.22 -43.52 -57.62
CA LYS A 18 13.48 -42.09 -57.44
C LYS A 18 12.22 -41.28 -57.78
N ALA A 19 11.94 -40.19 -57.05
CA ALA A 19 11.43 -38.96 -57.66
C ALA A 19 11.55 -37.76 -56.71
N SER A 20 12.36 -36.80 -57.13
CA SER A 20 12.46 -35.44 -56.61
C SER A 20 11.18 -34.66 -56.96
N SER A 21 10.61 -33.93 -56.00
CA SER A 21 9.67 -32.84 -56.26
C SER A 21 9.77 -31.81 -55.15
N THR A 22 10.49 -30.72 -55.45
CA THR A 22 10.58 -29.52 -54.64
C THR A 22 9.30 -28.70 -54.77
N ALA A 23 8.37 -28.84 -53.82
CA ALA A 23 7.24 -27.94 -53.67
C ALA A 23 7.56 -26.86 -52.62
N ARG A 24 7.69 -25.61 -53.07
CA ARG A 24 7.78 -24.42 -52.18
C ARG A 24 6.49 -24.31 -51.35
N ARG A 25 6.63 -24.29 -50.03
CA ARG A 25 5.52 -23.96 -49.11
C ARG A 25 5.21 -22.46 -49.17
N PRO A 26 3.93 -22.04 -49.20
CA PRO A 26 3.57 -20.64 -49.14
C PRO A 26 3.85 -20.06 -47.75
N ASP A 27 4.30 -18.81 -47.74
CA ASP A 27 4.71 -18.03 -46.58
C ASP A 27 3.57 -17.91 -45.56
N ALA A 28 3.78 -18.46 -44.36
CA ALA A 28 2.79 -18.42 -43.30
C ALA A 28 2.74 -16.99 -42.73
N MET A 29 1.64 -16.27 -42.99
CA MET A 29 1.32 -15.02 -42.31
C MET A 29 1.57 -15.17 -40.80
N ARG A 30 2.59 -14.48 -40.28
CA ARG A 30 2.90 -14.42 -38.86
C ARG A 30 1.69 -13.86 -38.11
N ARG A 31 0.98 -14.73 -37.38
CA ARG A 31 -0.02 -14.31 -36.40
C ARG A 31 0.65 -13.40 -35.37
N PRO A 32 0.07 -12.24 -35.03
CA PRO A 32 0.64 -11.35 -34.03
C PRO A 32 0.71 -12.07 -32.68
N ALA A 33 1.87 -11.97 -32.02
CA ALA A 33 2.11 -12.64 -30.75
C ALA A 33 1.07 -12.23 -29.70
N ILE A 34 0.35 -13.22 -29.15
CA ILE A 34 -0.61 -13.00 -28.07
C ILE A 34 0.17 -12.53 -26.83
N ARG A 35 -0.04 -11.27 -26.46
CA ARG A 35 0.66 -10.65 -25.32
C ARG A 35 0.21 -11.28 -24.02
N THR A 36 1.19 -11.59 -23.17
CA THR A 36 0.97 -12.13 -21.82
C THR A 36 0.18 -11.15 -20.95
N PRO A 37 -0.57 -11.62 -19.94
CA PRO A 37 -1.29 -10.75 -19.00
C PRO A 37 -0.38 -9.69 -18.36
N ARG A 38 0.89 -10.03 -18.08
CA ARG A 38 1.90 -9.12 -17.54
C ARG A 38 2.27 -7.98 -18.51
N GLN A 39 2.45 -8.30 -19.80
CA GLN A 39 2.69 -7.29 -20.85
C GLN A 39 1.45 -6.40 -21.06
N ARG A 40 0.24 -6.96 -20.96
CA ARG A 40 -1.01 -6.19 -20.99
C ARG A 40 -1.12 -5.22 -19.81
N SER A 41 -0.76 -5.64 -18.60
CA SER A 41 -0.79 -4.81 -17.37
C SER A 41 0.24 -3.67 -17.36
N ARG A 42 1.42 -3.87 -17.96
CA ARG A 42 2.44 -2.83 -18.09
C ARG A 42 2.02 -1.77 -19.11
N ILE A 43 1.47 -2.21 -20.24
CA ILE A 43 0.95 -1.32 -21.28
C ILE A 43 -0.31 -0.59 -20.79
N SER A 44 -1.17 -1.23 -19.99
CA SER A 44 -2.32 -0.55 -19.39
C SER A 44 -1.90 0.51 -18.38
N ARG A 45 -0.89 0.26 -17.54
CA ARG A 45 -0.33 1.24 -16.60
C ARG A 45 0.40 2.38 -17.29
N ALA A 46 1.22 2.10 -18.30
CA ALA A 46 1.87 3.14 -19.10
C ALA A 46 0.85 4.00 -19.85
N ARG A 47 -0.20 3.39 -20.43
CA ARG A 47 -1.33 4.12 -21.06
C ARG A 47 -2.20 4.85 -20.05
N ALA A 48 -2.34 4.35 -18.83
CA ALA A 48 -3.05 5.05 -17.76
C ALA A 48 -2.25 6.27 -17.28
N ARG A 49 -0.93 6.14 -17.11
CA ARG A 49 -0.03 7.26 -16.78
C ARG A 49 -0.03 8.31 -17.88
N ALA A 50 0.07 7.90 -19.15
CA ALA A 50 -0.02 8.82 -20.28
C ALA A 50 -1.39 9.50 -20.38
N ARG A 51 -2.50 8.77 -20.16
CA ARG A 51 -3.84 9.37 -20.12
C ARG A 51 -4.06 10.29 -18.93
N ARG A 52 -3.49 9.98 -17.75
CA ARG A 52 -3.49 10.86 -16.58
C ARG A 52 -2.71 12.13 -16.87
N GLU A 53 -1.56 12.04 -17.52
CA GLU A 53 -0.77 13.19 -17.95
C GLU A 53 -1.52 14.04 -18.98
N SER A 54 -2.08 13.42 -20.03
CA SER A 54 -2.88 14.13 -21.03
C SER A 54 -4.13 14.77 -20.45
N TYR A 55 -4.82 14.09 -19.52
CA TYR A 55 -5.97 14.65 -18.81
C TYR A 55 -5.52 15.81 -17.91
N ARG A 56 -4.49 15.63 -17.09
CA ARG A 56 -3.90 16.67 -16.22
C ARG A 56 -3.52 17.93 -17.01
N MET A 57 -2.91 17.77 -18.19
CA MET A 57 -2.58 18.87 -19.09
C MET A 57 -3.83 19.55 -19.67
N ALA A 58 -4.89 18.79 -19.99
CA ALA A 58 -6.14 19.33 -20.50
C ALA A 58 -6.92 20.16 -19.45
N ILE A 59 -6.86 19.78 -18.18
CA ILE A 59 -7.49 20.53 -17.07
C ILE A 59 -6.61 21.67 -16.52
N ALA A 60 -5.28 21.64 -16.68
CA ALA A 60 -4.39 22.71 -16.24
C ALA A 60 -4.70 24.07 -16.89
N GLY A 61 -5.20 24.09 -18.14
CA GLY A 61 -5.65 25.31 -18.81
C GLY A 61 -6.95 25.91 -18.27
N ILE A 62 -7.71 25.15 -17.47
CA ILE A 62 -9.02 25.57 -16.91
C ILE A 62 -8.86 26.05 -15.46
N PHE A 63 -7.92 25.49 -14.70
CA PHE A 63 -7.82 25.67 -13.24
C PHE A 63 -6.63 26.52 -12.76
N GLY A 64 -5.76 26.99 -13.66
CA GLY A 64 -4.60 27.82 -13.30
C GLY A 64 -3.34 27.01 -12.97
N ALA A 65 -2.26 27.73 -12.60
CA ALA A 65 -0.94 27.13 -12.38
C ALA A 65 -0.93 26.15 -11.19
N PRO A 66 -0.19 25.02 -11.27
CA PRO A 66 -0.20 24.01 -10.22
C PRO A 66 0.31 24.56 -8.88
N ARG A 67 -0.46 24.39 -7.81
CA ARG A 67 0.05 24.61 -6.44
C ARG A 67 0.91 23.44 -5.96
N ASP A 68 1.85 23.80 -5.07
CA ASP A 68 2.84 22.90 -4.48
C ASP A 68 2.19 21.82 -3.57
N PRO A 69 2.31 20.52 -3.92
CA PRO A 69 1.81 19.42 -3.09
C PRO A 69 2.45 19.33 -1.70
N ASP A 70 3.61 19.96 -1.48
CA ASP A 70 4.28 20.00 -0.18
C ASP A 70 3.47 20.74 0.90
N LYS A 71 2.49 21.58 0.51
CA LYS A 71 1.63 22.29 1.48
C LYS A 71 0.75 21.38 2.35
N LEU A 72 0.44 20.16 1.91
CA LEU A 72 -0.30 19.20 2.74
C LEU A 72 0.65 18.43 3.68
N ARG A 73 1.90 18.24 3.26
CA ARG A 73 2.96 17.64 4.08
C ARG A 73 3.28 18.54 5.26
N ASP A 74 3.42 19.84 5.04
CA ASP A 74 3.86 20.77 6.09
C ASP A 74 2.78 21.09 7.15
N ARG A 75 1.57 20.52 7.03
CA ARG A 75 0.55 20.63 8.08
C ARG A 75 0.96 19.80 9.30
N ASP A 76 0.73 20.37 10.48
CA ASP A 76 0.86 19.69 11.78
C ASP A 76 2.28 19.23 12.17
N GLU A 77 3.29 19.69 11.45
CA GLU A 77 4.73 19.51 11.70
C GLU A 77 5.25 20.53 12.73
N ALA A 78 4.50 20.73 13.81
CA ALA A 78 4.97 21.54 14.93
C ALA A 78 6.08 20.80 15.69
N HIS A 79 7.08 21.55 16.17
CA HIS A 79 8.08 21.03 17.09
C HIS A 79 7.39 20.51 18.36
N VAL A 80 7.73 19.29 18.77
CA VAL A 80 7.12 18.64 19.93
C VAL A 80 8.11 18.65 21.08
N ASP A 81 8.00 19.67 21.93
CA ASP A 81 8.91 19.88 23.07
C ASP A 81 8.85 18.73 24.09
N ASN A 82 7.65 18.16 24.30
CA ASN A 82 7.42 17.09 25.27
C ASN A 82 6.48 16.01 24.73
N LEU A 83 7.03 14.82 24.47
CA LEU A 83 6.24 13.64 24.12
C LEU A 83 5.55 13.06 25.35
N HIS A 84 4.25 12.79 25.23
CA HIS A 84 3.49 12.05 26.24
C HIS A 84 4.19 10.70 26.54
N PRO A 85 4.21 10.21 27.79
CA PRO A 85 4.94 8.99 28.17
C PRO A 85 4.60 7.75 27.33
N ILE A 86 3.33 7.58 26.94
CA ILE A 86 2.91 6.48 26.04
C ILE A 86 3.58 6.60 24.67
N ILE A 87 3.65 7.82 24.11
CA ILE A 87 4.26 8.06 22.79
C ILE A 87 5.77 7.84 22.88
N ARG A 88 6.42 8.33 23.94
CA ARG A 88 7.84 8.08 24.17
C ARG A 88 8.14 6.57 24.30
N ALA A 89 7.39 5.86 25.14
CA ALA A 89 7.57 4.43 25.35
C ALA A 89 7.37 3.61 24.06
N ALA A 90 6.35 3.97 23.28
CA ALA A 90 6.09 3.31 22.00
C ALA A 90 7.18 3.60 20.96
N GLY A 91 7.61 4.85 20.83
CA GLY A 91 8.54 5.27 19.78
C GLY A 91 10.02 5.05 20.07
N ALA A 92 10.42 5.07 21.34
CA ALA A 92 11.82 4.90 21.77
C ALA A 92 12.11 3.50 22.30
N ASP A 93 11.18 2.90 23.04
CA ASP A 93 11.38 1.61 23.71
C ASP A 93 10.62 0.45 23.02
N GLU A 94 9.97 0.73 21.88
CA GLU A 94 9.11 -0.21 21.15
C GLU A 94 8.04 -0.89 22.03
N ARG A 95 7.57 -0.19 23.06
CA ARG A 95 6.63 -0.73 24.05
C ARG A 95 5.20 -0.33 23.76
N VAL A 96 4.37 -1.33 23.53
CA VAL A 96 2.91 -1.14 23.38
C VAL A 96 2.22 -1.03 24.75
N PRO A 97 1.11 -0.29 24.87
CA PRO A 97 0.33 -0.22 26.11
C PRO A 97 -0.29 -1.56 26.50
N ASP A 98 -0.48 -1.81 27.80
CA ASP A 98 -1.02 -3.08 28.31
C ASP A 98 -2.45 -3.39 27.84
N TRP A 99 -3.21 -2.37 27.43
CA TRP A 99 -4.56 -2.53 26.89
C TRP A 99 -4.57 -2.90 25.40
N ALA A 100 -3.42 -2.91 24.73
CA ALA A 100 -3.34 -3.23 23.31
C ALA A 100 -3.70 -4.70 23.06
N VAL A 101 -4.55 -4.93 22.06
CA VAL A 101 -4.99 -6.27 21.65
C VAL A 101 -4.39 -6.57 20.29
N MET A 102 -3.21 -7.17 20.32
CA MET A 102 -2.41 -7.51 19.13
C MET A 102 -1.68 -8.83 19.31
N SER A 103 -1.80 -9.72 18.34
CA SER A 103 -1.00 -10.93 18.22
C SER A 103 0.49 -10.59 18.03
N PRO A 104 1.41 -11.54 18.30
CA PRO A 104 2.83 -11.34 17.99
C PRO A 104 3.09 -11.00 16.51
N ALA A 105 2.27 -11.52 15.59
CA ALA A 105 2.37 -11.18 14.17
C ALA A 105 1.99 -9.72 13.89
N ARG A 106 0.96 -9.22 14.57
CA ARG A 106 0.50 -7.83 14.49
C ARG A 106 1.50 -6.86 15.11
N ILE A 107 2.07 -7.19 16.26
CA ILE A 107 3.15 -6.41 16.89
C ILE A 107 4.34 -6.28 15.92
N ARG A 108 4.77 -7.39 15.31
CA ARG A 108 5.85 -7.35 14.29
C ARG A 108 5.50 -6.50 13.08
N HIS A 109 4.23 -6.50 12.66
CA HIS A 109 3.76 -5.64 11.57
C HIS A 109 3.84 -4.17 11.95
N ALA A 110 3.24 -3.79 13.08
CA ALA A 110 3.26 -2.42 13.58
C ALA A 110 4.69 -1.91 13.86
N GLY A 111 5.58 -2.76 14.38
CA GLY A 111 7.00 -2.45 14.53
C GLY A 111 7.68 -2.10 13.20
N ARG A 112 7.47 -2.88 12.14
CA ARG A 112 8.01 -2.56 10.80
C ARG A 112 7.44 -1.27 10.20
N VAL A 113 6.17 -0.96 10.48
CA VAL A 113 5.56 0.32 10.11
C VAL A 113 6.26 1.45 10.87
N GLY A 114 6.45 1.31 12.18
CA GLY A 114 7.20 2.24 13.03
C GLY A 114 8.62 2.49 12.54
N THR A 115 9.37 1.43 12.21
CA THR A 115 10.73 1.54 11.65
C THR A 115 10.73 2.37 10.36
N LEU A 116 9.87 2.05 9.38
CA LEU A 116 9.79 2.82 8.14
C LEU A 116 9.48 4.30 8.37
N MET A 117 8.56 4.59 9.29
CA MET A 117 8.23 5.97 9.63
C MET A 117 9.41 6.70 10.29
N GLY A 118 10.14 6.03 11.19
CA GLY A 118 11.36 6.57 11.79
C GLY A 118 12.44 6.86 10.76
N ASP A 119 12.69 5.94 9.84
CA ASP A 119 13.68 6.08 8.77
C ASP A 119 13.34 7.25 7.84
N TRP A 120 12.06 7.42 7.49
CA TRP A 120 11.61 8.56 6.67
C TRP A 120 11.73 9.89 7.42
N ALA A 121 11.38 9.93 8.70
CA ALA A 121 11.55 11.14 9.52
C ALA A 121 13.04 11.52 9.63
N GLU A 122 13.93 10.55 9.85
CA GLU A 122 15.37 10.77 9.89
C GLU A 122 15.91 11.29 8.54
N ALA A 123 15.53 10.64 7.43
CA ALA A 123 15.96 11.07 6.09
C ALA A 123 15.42 12.46 5.69
N LEU A 124 14.30 12.89 6.27
CA LEU A 124 13.77 14.25 6.14
C LEU A 124 14.46 15.27 7.08
N GLY A 125 15.45 14.85 7.87
CA GLY A 125 16.19 15.71 8.79
C GLY A 125 15.37 16.14 10.02
N ARG A 126 14.34 15.38 10.40
CA ARG A 126 13.50 15.69 11.55
C ARG A 126 14.26 15.47 12.86
N ASP A 127 13.95 16.27 13.87
CA ASP A 127 14.55 16.13 15.20
C ASP A 127 14.19 14.78 15.88
N ALA A 128 14.96 14.42 16.91
CA ALA A 128 14.80 13.13 17.59
C ALA A 128 13.40 12.93 18.18
N ALA A 129 12.76 13.98 18.71
CA ALA A 129 11.42 13.90 19.26
C ALA A 129 10.39 13.56 18.16
N THR A 130 10.51 14.20 17.00
CA THR A 130 9.66 13.95 15.82
C THR A 130 9.88 12.54 15.28
N GLN A 131 11.11 12.05 15.22
CA GLN A 131 11.38 10.67 14.82
C GLN A 131 10.73 9.66 15.78
N ILE A 132 10.83 9.85 17.10
CA ILE A 132 10.17 9.01 18.11
C ILE A 132 8.65 9.07 17.93
N ARG A 133 8.09 10.26 17.74
CA ARG A 133 6.66 10.47 17.49
C ARG A 133 6.15 9.69 16.27
N TRP A 134 6.91 9.70 15.17
CA TRP A 134 6.59 8.95 13.95
C TRP A 134 6.68 7.43 14.17
N ARG A 135 7.73 6.95 14.84
CA ARG A 135 7.86 5.52 15.23
C ARG A 135 6.65 5.07 16.07
N ALA A 136 6.27 5.89 17.05
CA ALA A 136 5.12 5.62 17.93
C ALA A 136 3.80 5.53 17.16
N ALA A 137 3.54 6.45 16.23
CA ALA A 137 2.35 6.40 15.39
C ALA A 137 2.29 5.07 14.59
N GLY A 138 3.41 4.63 14.03
CA GLY A 138 3.52 3.34 13.34
C GLY A 138 3.30 2.13 14.25
N LEU A 139 3.83 2.15 15.48
CA LEU A 139 3.64 1.04 16.43
C LEU A 139 2.21 0.98 17.00
N LEU A 140 1.56 2.13 17.20
CA LEU A 140 0.28 2.23 17.90
C LEU A 140 -0.95 2.17 16.97
N HIS A 141 -0.80 2.38 15.65
CA HIS A 141 -1.96 2.51 14.75
C HIS A 141 -2.95 1.34 14.79
N ASP A 142 -2.43 0.14 15.02
CA ASP A 142 -3.16 -1.13 15.02
C ASP A 142 -3.35 -1.68 16.45
N ALA A 143 -3.13 -0.88 17.50
CA ALA A 143 -3.13 -1.36 18.90
C ALA A 143 -4.46 -2.01 19.35
N LEU A 144 -5.58 -1.73 18.67
CA LEU A 144 -6.87 -2.37 18.91
C LEU A 144 -7.35 -3.20 17.70
N LYS A 145 -6.46 -3.56 16.78
CA LYS A 145 -6.84 -4.23 15.51
C LYS A 145 -7.55 -5.56 15.73
N GLU A 146 -7.16 -6.30 16.77
CA GLU A 146 -7.68 -7.64 17.06
C GLU A 146 -8.65 -7.65 18.25
N ALA A 147 -9.06 -6.47 18.73
CA ALA A 147 -10.13 -6.35 19.72
C ALA A 147 -11.50 -6.66 19.09
N GLY A 148 -12.40 -7.27 19.87
CA GLY A 148 -13.78 -7.55 19.43
C GLY A 148 -14.64 -6.29 19.36
N LEU A 149 -15.71 -6.34 18.57
CA LEU A 149 -16.61 -5.18 18.35
C LEU A 149 -17.23 -4.64 19.65
N GLU A 150 -17.52 -5.51 20.62
CA GLU A 150 -18.02 -5.13 21.94
C GLU A 150 -17.06 -4.21 22.70
N ALA A 151 -15.75 -4.34 22.46
CA ALA A 151 -14.73 -3.47 23.04
C ALA A 151 -14.49 -2.21 22.19
N LEU A 152 -14.67 -2.29 20.86
CA LEU A 152 -14.41 -1.18 19.95
C LEU A 152 -15.54 -0.15 19.90
N ARG A 153 -16.80 -0.60 19.81
CA ARG A 153 -17.97 0.29 19.61
C ARG A 153 -18.12 1.33 20.72
N PRO A 154 -17.97 1.00 22.02
CA PRO A 154 -18.09 2.00 23.09
C PRO A 154 -17.01 3.10 23.04
N LEU A 155 -15.91 2.87 22.32
CA LEU A 155 -14.82 3.83 22.18
C LEU A 155 -15.03 4.81 21.02
N VAL A 156 -16.04 4.62 20.17
CA VAL A 156 -16.26 5.41 18.97
C VAL A 156 -17.65 6.04 19.00
N ASN A 157 -17.71 7.37 19.01
CA ASN A 157 -18.98 8.08 18.87
C ASN A 157 -19.55 7.85 17.46
N GLY A 158 -20.82 7.46 17.36
CA GLY A 158 -21.46 7.12 16.09
C GLY A 158 -20.88 5.86 15.44
N ALA A 159 -20.43 4.88 16.24
CA ALA A 159 -19.82 3.64 15.75
C ALA A 159 -20.67 2.91 14.69
N GLU A 160 -22.00 3.03 14.77
CA GLU A 160 -22.97 2.50 13.84
C GLU A 160 -22.85 3.04 12.41
N GLU A 161 -22.23 4.22 12.23
CA GLU A 161 -21.97 4.82 10.93
C GLU A 161 -20.69 4.29 10.26
N TRP A 162 -19.89 3.53 11.01
CA TRP A 162 -18.61 3.00 10.55
C TRP A 162 -18.71 1.53 10.17
N PRO A 163 -18.11 1.10 9.05
CA PRO A 163 -17.87 -0.31 8.81
C PRO A 163 -17.03 -0.90 9.95
N ASP A 164 -17.46 -2.05 10.48
CA ASP A 164 -16.83 -2.74 11.62
C ASP A 164 -15.31 -2.89 11.45
N ALA A 165 -14.84 -3.21 10.23
CA ALA A 165 -13.42 -3.39 9.91
C ALA A 165 -12.57 -2.10 10.07
N LEU A 166 -13.20 -0.93 10.08
CA LEU A 166 -12.55 0.38 10.20
C LEU A 166 -12.54 0.91 11.63
N LEU A 167 -13.36 0.38 12.54
CA LEU A 167 -13.52 0.88 13.91
C LEU A 167 -12.23 0.93 14.72
N HIS A 168 -11.30 0.01 14.49
CA HIS A 168 -10.02 -0.06 15.23
C HIS A 168 -9.22 1.24 15.20
N GLY A 169 -9.21 1.98 14.08
CA GLY A 169 -8.52 3.26 13.96
C GLY A 169 -9.06 4.31 14.94
N PRO A 170 -10.31 4.77 14.80
CA PRO A 170 -10.90 5.75 15.70
C PRO A 170 -10.98 5.25 17.15
N ALA A 171 -11.21 3.96 17.38
CA ALA A 171 -11.19 3.38 18.72
C ALA A 171 -9.80 3.50 19.38
N CYS A 172 -8.73 3.21 18.64
CA CYS A 172 -7.36 3.35 19.14
C CYS A 172 -7.04 4.81 19.49
N ALA A 173 -7.38 5.75 18.59
CA ALA A 173 -7.20 7.17 18.84
C ALA A 173 -7.96 7.64 20.09
N ASN A 174 -9.23 7.23 20.25
CA ASN A 174 -10.03 7.60 21.41
C ASN A 174 -9.53 6.93 22.71
N ARG A 175 -9.02 5.71 22.63
CA ARG A 175 -8.41 5.01 23.77
C ARG A 175 -7.13 5.71 24.25
N LEU A 176 -6.30 6.19 23.31
CA LEU A 176 -5.11 6.99 23.59
C LEU A 176 -5.49 8.35 24.20
N ARG A 177 -6.51 9.02 23.65
CA ARG A 177 -7.03 10.27 24.21
C ARG A 177 -7.52 10.10 25.65
N ALA A 178 -8.27 9.03 25.91
CA ALA A 178 -8.70 8.68 27.27
C ALA A 178 -7.54 8.34 28.21
N ALA A 179 -6.36 8.00 27.68
CA ALA A 179 -5.13 7.77 28.44
C ALA A 179 -4.26 9.04 28.60
N GLY A 180 -4.77 10.22 28.20
CA GLY A 180 -4.10 11.51 28.39
C GLY A 180 -3.26 12.00 27.21
N VAL A 181 -3.25 11.28 26.07
CA VAL A 181 -2.58 11.76 24.85
C VAL A 181 -3.42 12.88 24.23
N ASP A 182 -2.80 14.04 24.00
CA ASP A 182 -3.40 15.25 23.43
C ASP A 182 -2.79 15.66 22.07
N ASP A 183 -1.94 14.81 21.51
CA ASP A 183 -1.33 14.99 20.18
C ASP A 183 -2.37 14.76 19.06
N GLU A 184 -3.23 15.75 18.82
CA GLU A 184 -4.33 15.65 17.86
C GLU A 184 -3.92 15.24 16.43
N PRO A 185 -2.80 15.71 15.85
CA PRO A 185 -2.36 15.21 14.56
C PRO A 185 -1.98 13.72 14.56
N LEU A 186 -1.33 13.22 15.62
CA LEU A 186 -1.04 11.79 15.78
C LEU A 186 -2.33 10.98 15.97
N LEU A 187 -3.25 11.46 16.81
CA LEU A 187 -4.53 10.81 17.05
C LEU A 187 -5.37 10.75 15.76
N ARG A 188 -5.38 11.83 14.96
CA ARG A 188 -6.03 11.86 13.65
C ARG A 188 -5.36 10.90 12.66
N ALA A 189 -4.04 10.85 12.64
CA ALA A 189 -3.31 9.89 11.81
C ALA A 189 -3.72 8.45 12.13
N ILE A 190 -3.75 8.08 13.41
CA ILE A 190 -4.19 6.74 13.86
C ILE A 190 -5.65 6.49 13.50
N ALA A 191 -6.54 7.47 13.76
CA ALA A 191 -7.97 7.34 13.48
C ALA A 191 -8.26 7.03 12.01
N PHE A 192 -7.52 7.66 11.10
CA PHE A 192 -7.77 7.60 9.66
C PHE A 192 -6.69 6.86 8.86
N HIS A 193 -5.80 6.09 9.49
CA HIS A 193 -4.69 5.42 8.79
C HIS A 193 -5.18 4.43 7.72
N THR A 194 -6.36 3.82 7.91
CA THR A 194 -6.91 2.88 6.94
C THR A 194 -7.52 3.60 5.73
N THR A 195 -8.31 4.65 5.97
CA THR A 195 -9.13 5.35 4.96
C THR A 195 -8.44 6.52 4.27
N GLY A 196 -7.46 7.13 4.94
CA GLY A 196 -7.01 8.50 4.66
C GLY A 196 -7.99 9.54 5.20
N HIS A 197 -7.56 10.80 5.29
CA HIS A 197 -8.41 11.96 5.60
C HIS A 197 -7.81 13.22 4.98
N ARG A 198 -8.67 14.18 4.57
CA ARG A 198 -8.21 15.40 3.86
C ARG A 198 -7.28 16.30 4.68
N ASP A 199 -7.35 16.16 6.00
CA ASP A 199 -6.55 16.93 6.97
C ASP A 199 -5.35 16.14 7.51
N LEU A 200 -4.97 15.01 6.89
CA LEU A 200 -3.72 14.36 7.25
C LEU A 200 -2.52 15.22 6.81
N GLY A 201 -1.74 15.68 7.78
CA GLY A 201 -0.39 16.23 7.58
C GLY A 201 0.66 15.17 7.26
N ALA A 202 1.95 15.53 7.29
CA ALA A 202 3.05 14.61 6.98
C ALA A 202 2.99 13.31 7.78
N LEU A 203 2.87 13.38 9.11
CA LEU A 203 2.81 12.19 9.98
C LEU A 203 1.68 11.23 9.56
N GLY A 204 0.50 11.76 9.28
CA GLY A 204 -0.66 10.96 8.87
C GLY A 204 -0.52 10.34 7.49
N GLN A 205 0.01 11.10 6.53
CA GLN A 205 0.30 10.58 5.19
C GLN A 205 1.41 9.53 5.24
N ALA A 206 2.44 9.74 6.07
CA ALA A 206 3.50 8.78 6.33
C ALA A 206 2.93 7.47 6.84
N LEU A 207 2.09 7.53 7.89
CA LEU A 207 1.47 6.36 8.48
C LEU A 207 0.60 5.59 7.47
N TYR A 208 -0.24 6.32 6.71
CA TYR A 208 -1.08 5.76 5.66
C TYR A 208 -0.27 4.99 4.60
N MET A 209 0.89 5.54 4.20
CA MET A 209 1.79 4.90 3.25
C MET A 209 2.59 3.76 3.88
N ALA A 210 3.14 3.94 5.08
CA ALA A 210 3.98 2.96 5.77
C ALA A 210 3.22 1.66 6.05
N ASP A 211 1.97 1.74 6.54
CA ASP A 211 1.12 0.57 6.74
C ASP A 211 0.95 -0.26 5.45
N PHE A 212 0.76 0.42 4.32
CA PHE A 212 0.65 -0.24 3.02
C PHE A 212 1.98 -0.78 2.50
N LEU A 213 3.08 -0.09 2.79
CA LEU A 213 4.38 -0.29 2.18
C LEU A 213 5.32 -1.18 3.02
N GLU A 214 4.98 -1.57 4.24
CA GLU A 214 5.90 -2.33 5.10
C GLU A 214 6.42 -3.66 4.49
N PRO A 215 7.69 -4.07 4.75
CA PRO A 215 8.35 -5.20 4.07
C PRO A 215 7.72 -6.59 4.20
N GLY A 216 6.99 -6.85 5.27
CA GLY A 216 6.33 -8.12 5.56
C GLY A 216 5.10 -8.40 4.69
N ARG A 217 4.61 -7.44 3.88
CA ARG A 217 3.47 -7.68 2.99
C ARG A 217 3.91 -8.30 1.64
N ILE A 218 4.01 -9.63 1.61
CA ILE A 218 4.65 -10.41 0.53
C ILE A 218 3.83 -10.46 -0.79
N ALA A 219 2.50 -10.45 -0.74
CA ALA A 219 1.63 -10.71 -1.90
C ALA A 219 1.78 -9.73 -3.09
N SER A 220 2.35 -8.54 -2.86
CA SER A 220 2.66 -7.53 -3.89
C SER A 220 4.09 -6.98 -3.77
N GLY A 221 5.03 -7.85 -3.37
CA GLY A 221 6.36 -7.47 -2.88
C GLY A 221 7.20 -6.61 -3.82
N ARG A 222 7.14 -6.80 -5.15
CA ARG A 222 7.98 -6.02 -6.09
C ARG A 222 7.49 -4.58 -6.28
N GLU A 223 6.18 -4.38 -6.38
CA GLU A 223 5.59 -3.05 -6.63
C GLU A 223 5.70 -2.19 -5.37
N ARG A 224 5.42 -2.77 -4.20
CA ARG A 224 5.61 -2.08 -2.91
C ARG A 224 7.08 -1.75 -2.62
N ALA A 225 8.01 -2.64 -2.98
CA ALA A 225 9.44 -2.36 -2.82
C ALA A 225 9.92 -1.17 -3.67
N ASP A 226 9.33 -0.97 -4.86
CA ASP A 226 9.64 0.20 -5.69
C ASP A 226 9.13 1.50 -5.08
N LEU A 227 7.88 1.50 -4.60
CA LEU A 227 7.30 2.63 -3.89
C LEU A 227 8.09 2.98 -2.62
N ARG A 228 8.55 1.99 -1.85
CA ARG A 228 9.42 2.22 -0.68
C ARG A 228 10.72 2.93 -1.03
N ARG A 229 11.39 2.53 -2.13
CA ARG A 229 12.69 3.13 -2.53
C ARG A 229 12.57 4.59 -2.94
N ARG A 230 11.38 5.01 -3.37
CA ARG A 230 11.08 6.38 -3.78
C ARG A 230 10.81 7.30 -2.58
N MET A 231 10.61 6.76 -1.39
CA MET A 231 10.37 7.53 -0.18
C MET A 231 11.69 7.87 0.54
N PRO A 232 11.82 9.06 1.14
CA PRO A 232 10.80 10.13 1.18
C PRO A 232 10.84 11.12 -0.01
N ASP A 233 11.81 10.99 -0.94
CA ASP A 233 12.08 11.97 -2.00
C ASP A 233 10.90 12.23 -2.96
N ASP A 234 10.11 11.20 -3.28
CA ASP A 234 8.96 11.27 -4.20
C ASP A 234 7.62 11.12 -3.45
N TRP A 235 7.55 11.76 -2.27
CA TRP A 235 6.47 11.66 -1.30
C TRP A 235 5.07 11.71 -1.91
N HIS A 236 4.78 12.77 -2.66
CA HIS A 236 3.44 13.01 -3.19
C HIS A 236 3.04 11.97 -4.24
N ALA A 237 3.95 11.61 -5.14
CA ALA A 237 3.63 10.61 -6.15
C ALA A 237 3.43 9.22 -5.53
N VAL A 238 4.23 8.86 -4.52
CA VAL A 238 4.03 7.62 -3.76
C VAL A 238 2.69 7.65 -3.01
N LEU A 239 2.30 8.77 -2.41
CA LEU A 239 1.00 8.92 -1.75
C LEU A 239 -0.16 8.67 -2.71
N VAL A 240 -0.10 9.28 -3.91
CA VAL A 240 -1.11 9.07 -4.96
C VAL A 240 -1.11 7.63 -5.46
N ASP A 241 0.05 7.00 -5.63
CA ASP A 241 0.15 5.60 -6.06
C ASP A 241 -0.44 4.63 -5.01
N VAL A 242 -0.15 4.85 -3.72
CA VAL A 242 -0.71 4.05 -2.62
C VAL A 242 -2.22 4.24 -2.51
N ALA A 243 -2.71 5.48 -2.55
CA ALA A 243 -4.15 5.76 -2.49
C ALA A 243 -4.88 5.16 -3.71
N THR A 244 -4.30 5.27 -4.91
CA THR A 244 -4.82 4.63 -6.12
C THR A 244 -4.96 3.13 -5.92
N ALA A 245 -3.92 2.46 -5.40
CA ALA A 245 -3.92 1.03 -5.19
C ALA A 245 -4.97 0.59 -4.16
N LYS A 246 -5.10 1.32 -3.04
CA LYS A 246 -6.08 1.03 -1.99
C LYS A 246 -7.52 1.21 -2.50
N ILE A 247 -7.82 2.30 -3.21
CA ILE A 247 -9.14 2.53 -3.81
C ILE A 247 -9.44 1.50 -4.90
N GLY A 248 -8.45 1.13 -5.71
CA GLY A 248 -8.58 0.09 -6.74
C GLY A 248 -9.04 -1.25 -6.16
N VAL A 249 -8.52 -1.66 -5.00
CA VAL A 249 -8.97 -2.88 -4.30
C VAL A 249 -10.45 -2.80 -3.92
N LEU A 250 -10.93 -1.64 -3.46
CA LEU A 250 -12.36 -1.47 -3.12
C LEU A 250 -13.23 -1.58 -4.38
N ILE A 251 -12.82 -0.93 -5.47
CA ILE A 251 -13.54 -0.97 -6.76
C ILE A 251 -13.58 -2.40 -7.31
N ASP A 252 -12.44 -3.10 -7.33
CA ASP A 252 -12.35 -4.47 -7.83
C ASP A 252 -13.21 -5.44 -6.99
N ALA A 253 -13.31 -5.19 -5.69
CA ALA A 253 -14.16 -5.95 -4.76
C ALA A 253 -15.63 -5.50 -4.75
N GLN A 254 -16.02 -4.49 -5.54
CA GLN A 254 -17.36 -3.89 -5.54
C GLN A 254 -17.79 -3.38 -4.15
N ILE A 255 -16.83 -2.93 -3.34
CA ILE A 255 -17.07 -2.32 -2.03
C ILE A 255 -17.18 -0.79 -2.21
N PRO A 256 -18.20 -0.13 -1.64
CA PRO A 256 -18.33 1.32 -1.72
C PRO A 256 -17.08 2.05 -1.20
N VAL A 257 -16.63 3.05 -1.96
CA VAL A 257 -15.60 3.97 -1.51
C VAL A 257 -16.26 5.00 -0.60
N SER A 258 -15.86 5.04 0.68
CA SER A 258 -16.42 5.99 1.65
C SER A 258 -16.18 7.44 1.23
N ALA A 259 -17.08 8.35 1.63
CA ALA A 259 -16.92 9.79 1.39
C ALA A 259 -15.60 10.32 1.98
N VAL A 260 -15.15 9.78 3.11
CA VAL A 260 -13.86 10.14 3.74
C VAL A 260 -12.68 9.76 2.84
N THR A 261 -12.67 8.53 2.32
CA THR A 261 -11.62 8.07 1.39
C THR A 261 -11.65 8.83 0.06
N ALA A 262 -12.85 9.09 -0.48
CA ALA A 262 -13.01 9.91 -1.68
C ALA A 262 -12.51 11.33 -1.46
N GLY A 263 -12.87 11.96 -0.33
CA GLY A 263 -12.40 13.31 0.02
C GLY A 263 -10.90 13.39 0.25
N PHE A 264 -10.27 12.34 0.78
CA PHE A 264 -8.80 12.24 0.84
C PHE A 264 -8.19 12.16 -0.56
N TRP A 265 -8.72 11.30 -1.43
CA TRP A 265 -8.27 11.17 -2.81
C TRP A 265 -8.38 12.49 -3.58
N GLU A 266 -9.52 13.17 -3.47
CA GLU A 266 -9.72 14.51 -4.03
C GLU A 266 -8.70 15.49 -3.46
N ALA A 267 -8.48 15.50 -2.15
CA ALA A 267 -7.55 16.43 -1.53
C ALA A 267 -6.10 16.30 -2.06
N ILE A 268 -5.66 15.08 -2.34
CA ILE A 268 -4.29 14.80 -2.83
C ILE A 268 -4.18 14.78 -4.36
N THR A 269 -5.28 14.75 -5.11
CA THR A 269 -5.23 14.72 -6.60
C THR A 269 -5.83 15.94 -7.27
N ALA A 270 -6.58 16.77 -6.54
CA ALA A 270 -7.20 17.96 -7.09
C ALA A 270 -6.14 18.85 -7.76
N PRO A 271 -6.32 19.20 -9.05
CA PRO A 271 -5.58 20.31 -9.63
C PRO A 271 -5.99 21.56 -8.85
N ARG A 272 -5.01 22.26 -8.29
CA ARG A 272 -5.22 23.48 -7.51
C ARG A 272 -4.37 24.60 -8.04
#